data_AF-A0A7Z1R257-F1
#
_entry.id   AF-A0A7Z1R257-F1
#
_cell.length_a   1.000
_cell.length_b   1.000
_cell.length_c   1.000
_cell.angle_alpha   90.00
_cell.angle_beta   90.00
_cell.angle_gamma   90.00
#
_symmetry.space_group_name_H-M   'P 1'
#
loop_
_entity.id
_entity.type
_entity.pdbx_description
1 polymer ?
#
loop_
_entity_poly.entity_id
_entity_poly.type
_entity_poly.pdbx_seq_one_letter_code
_entity_poly.pdbx_strand_id
1 'polypeptide(L)'
;MRRALIVIAAAVLVVGTASAQEILFDQVVEAGGLKCYPVHGDSTSWYYLPDQPHVAVDASGRPQFSFLMYSSPEERGEEGITTSPGGGVAHMLVAYDVPQEMVRRAQSELQRQKPGAVLKGPVGYTDGTFSLVTAVTDREAGLLRRVVGVGNAPVMSGHRAAVSMHLTPAGAMLLWESFRQRTPDVSVNFEMTVSGYRNPVEAEMTFDYERIARTIEIEAGIEARYIEADVDVMLGKMVDNGAIKIELKGAPPEQWEEVQKLGLELAKHHLFEDLGAAPLDQLREATRSRGTTRRSAVEWPLG
;
A
#
# COMPACT_ATOMS: atom_id res chain seq x y z
N MET A 1 -70.42 8.74 1.15
CA MET A 1 -69.39 8.79 0.09
C MET A 1 -68.10 9.33 0.70
N ARG A 2 -66.97 8.71 0.33
CA ARG A 2 -65.57 9.14 0.50
C ARG A 2 -64.94 9.03 1.90
N ARG A 3 -64.11 7.98 1.98
CA ARG A 3 -63.21 7.56 3.05
C ARG A 3 -62.11 8.61 3.25
N ALA A 4 -61.90 9.05 4.49
CA ALA A 4 -60.68 9.73 4.93
C ALA A 4 -59.83 8.68 5.67
N LEU A 5 -58.92 8.05 4.94
CA LEU A 5 -57.85 7.20 5.48
C LEU A 5 -56.55 7.92 5.09
N ILE A 6 -56.06 8.74 6.01
CA ILE A 6 -54.74 9.35 5.91
C ILE A 6 -53.75 8.23 6.21
N VAL A 7 -53.19 7.67 5.14
CA VAL A 7 -52.12 6.67 5.19
C VAL A 7 -50.87 7.38 5.70
N ILE A 8 -50.41 6.96 6.87
CA ILE A 8 -49.09 7.26 7.42
C ILE A 8 -48.07 6.72 6.41
N ALA A 9 -47.47 7.61 5.63
CA ALA A 9 -46.35 7.29 4.76
C ALA A 9 -45.15 7.00 5.65
N ALA A 10 -44.92 5.71 5.92
CA ALA A 10 -43.67 5.21 6.47
C ALA A 10 -42.56 5.52 5.45
N ALA A 11 -41.83 6.61 5.68
CA ALA A 11 -40.56 6.85 5.04
C ALA A 11 -39.59 5.78 5.54
N VAL A 12 -39.53 4.66 4.81
CA VAL A 12 -38.47 3.67 4.94
C VAL A 12 -37.19 4.36 4.50
N LEU A 13 -36.46 4.89 5.48
CA LEU A 13 -35.04 5.18 5.38
C LEU A 13 -34.35 3.85 5.04
N VAL A 14 -34.16 3.59 3.75
CA VAL A 14 -33.13 2.66 3.29
C VAL A 14 -31.81 3.33 3.63
N VAL A 15 -31.34 3.08 4.84
CA VAL A 15 -29.95 3.30 5.22
C VAL A 15 -29.17 2.31 4.37
N GLY A 16 -28.76 2.75 3.17
CA GLY A 16 -27.76 2.03 2.41
C GLY A 16 -26.54 1.93 3.32
N THR A 17 -26.19 0.72 3.72
CA THR A 17 -24.89 0.46 4.33
C THR A 17 -23.87 0.96 3.32
N ALA A 18 -23.22 2.07 3.65
CA ALA A 18 -22.00 2.47 2.99
C ALA A 18 -20.97 1.40 3.38
N SER A 19 -21.00 0.27 2.67
CA SER A 19 -19.92 -0.71 2.74
C SER A 19 -18.70 0.04 2.27
N ALA A 20 -17.77 0.27 3.20
CA ALA A 20 -16.41 0.61 2.84
C ALA A 20 -15.94 -0.40 1.78
N GLN A 21 -15.08 0.01 0.87
CA GLN A 21 -14.51 -0.90 -0.12
C GLN A 21 -13.55 -1.86 0.60
N GLU A 22 -14.10 -2.92 1.18
CA GLU A 22 -13.33 -3.94 1.90
C GLU A 22 -12.64 -4.86 0.89
N ILE A 23 -11.66 -4.34 0.14
CA ILE A 23 -10.97 -5.12 -0.90
C ILE A 23 -9.92 -6.05 -0.30
N LEU A 24 -9.69 -7.21 -0.91
CA LEU A 24 -8.65 -8.17 -0.50
C LEU A 24 -7.41 -8.06 -1.38
N PHE A 25 -6.29 -7.60 -0.82
CA PHE A 25 -5.06 -7.38 -1.60
C PHE A 25 -4.36 -8.66 -2.07
N ASP A 26 -4.51 -9.76 -1.33
CA ASP A 26 -3.79 -11.01 -1.62
C ASP A 26 -4.40 -11.81 -2.78
N GLN A 27 -5.59 -11.41 -3.26
CA GLN A 27 -6.34 -12.12 -4.30
C GLN A 27 -6.46 -11.28 -5.59
N VAL A 28 -5.43 -10.50 -5.89
CA VAL A 28 -5.39 -9.67 -7.10
C VAL A 28 -5.50 -10.54 -8.36
N VAL A 29 -6.30 -10.07 -9.32
CA VAL A 29 -6.41 -10.63 -10.66
C VAL A 29 -6.12 -9.54 -11.67
N GLU A 30 -5.17 -9.80 -12.57
CA GLU A 30 -4.93 -8.92 -13.72
C GLU A 30 -5.89 -9.27 -14.85
N ALA A 31 -6.64 -8.26 -15.32
CA ALA A 31 -7.60 -8.40 -16.40
C ALA A 31 -7.67 -7.10 -17.21
N GLY A 32 -7.55 -7.19 -18.53
CA GLY A 32 -7.66 -6.05 -19.44
C GLY A 32 -6.63 -4.95 -19.21
N GLY A 33 -5.49 -5.27 -18.58
CA GLY A 33 -4.47 -4.30 -18.17
C GLY A 33 -4.75 -3.61 -16.84
N LEU A 34 -5.77 -4.05 -16.08
CA LEU A 34 -6.11 -3.52 -14.76
C LEU A 34 -5.89 -4.57 -13.67
N LYS A 35 -5.49 -4.09 -12.49
CA LYS A 35 -5.46 -4.90 -11.27
C LYS A 35 -6.83 -4.86 -10.62
N CYS A 36 -7.48 -6.02 -10.53
CA CYS A 36 -8.80 -6.19 -9.97
C CYS A 36 -8.71 -6.92 -8.63
N TYR A 37 -9.42 -6.41 -7.62
CA TYR A 37 -9.43 -6.94 -6.27
C TYR A 37 -10.85 -7.36 -5.87
N PRO A 38 -11.04 -8.55 -5.29
CA PRO A 38 -12.34 -8.97 -4.82
C PRO A 38 -12.72 -8.25 -3.52
N VAL A 39 -14.02 -8.17 -3.28
CA VAL A 39 -14.57 -7.66 -2.02
C VAL A 39 -14.57 -8.77 -0.97
N HIS A 40 -14.18 -8.44 0.25
CA HIS A 40 -14.26 -9.31 1.40
C HIS A 40 -15.71 -9.71 1.67
N GLY A 41 -15.96 -11.02 1.83
CA GLY A 41 -17.31 -11.54 2.03
C GLY A 41 -18.21 -11.60 0.78
N ASP A 42 -17.77 -11.11 -0.38
CA ASP A 42 -18.52 -11.19 -1.65
C ASP A 42 -17.64 -11.69 -2.80
N SER A 43 -17.85 -12.95 -3.20
CA SER A 43 -17.10 -13.60 -4.29
C SER A 43 -17.37 -13.03 -5.69
N THR A 44 -18.40 -12.21 -5.85
CA THR A 44 -18.86 -11.70 -7.16
C THR A 44 -18.54 -10.24 -7.39
N SER A 45 -18.33 -9.44 -6.34
CA SER A 45 -18.02 -8.01 -6.46
C SER A 45 -16.52 -7.78 -6.48
N TRP A 46 -16.08 -6.97 -7.45
CA TRP A 46 -14.67 -6.65 -7.67
C TRP A 46 -14.50 -5.15 -7.90
N TYR A 47 -13.37 -4.60 -7.48
CA TYR A 47 -12.96 -3.22 -7.79
C TYR A 47 -11.64 -3.22 -8.54
N TYR A 48 -11.42 -2.23 -9.40
CA TYR A 48 -10.15 -2.09 -10.12
C TYR A 48 -9.33 -0.92 -9.58
N LEU A 49 -8.01 -1.06 -9.55
CA LEU A 49 -7.12 0.03 -9.16
C LEU A 49 -6.89 0.98 -10.35
N PRO A 50 -7.19 2.28 -10.22
CA PRO A 50 -6.98 3.24 -11.30
C PRO A 50 -5.51 3.71 -11.35
N ASP A 51 -4.65 2.98 -12.06
CA ASP A 51 -3.20 3.18 -12.10
C ASP A 51 -2.67 3.92 -13.35
N GLN A 52 -3.55 4.68 -14.03
CA GLN A 52 -3.26 5.35 -15.30
C GLN A 52 -3.22 6.88 -15.15
N PRO A 53 -2.14 7.45 -14.58
CA PRO A 53 -1.97 8.89 -14.51
C PRO A 53 -1.73 9.47 -15.91
N HIS A 54 -2.38 10.59 -16.21
CA HIS A 54 -2.25 11.26 -17.50
C HIS A 54 -2.55 12.77 -17.39
N VAL A 55 -2.13 13.52 -18.40
CA VAL A 55 -2.54 14.93 -18.55
C VAL A 55 -4.00 14.95 -18.98
N ALA A 56 -4.84 15.62 -18.20
CA ALA A 56 -6.27 15.72 -18.47
C ALA A 56 -6.52 16.33 -19.85
N VAL A 57 -7.56 15.86 -20.54
CA VAL A 57 -7.98 16.38 -21.84
C VAL A 57 -9.32 17.11 -21.73
N ASP A 58 -9.52 18.13 -22.56
CA ASP A 58 -10.81 18.81 -22.71
C ASP A 58 -11.82 17.98 -23.54
N ALA A 59 -13.04 18.50 -23.70
CA ALA A 59 -14.09 17.84 -24.49
C ALA A 59 -13.73 17.64 -25.98
N SER A 60 -12.72 18.36 -26.48
CA SER A 60 -12.19 18.21 -27.84
C SER A 60 -10.97 17.30 -27.92
N GLY A 61 -10.57 16.68 -26.80
CA GLY A 61 -9.40 15.80 -26.73
C GLY A 61 -8.06 16.56 -26.66
N ARG A 62 -8.07 17.88 -26.47
CA ARG A 62 -6.84 18.65 -26.33
C ARG A 62 -6.30 18.55 -24.90
N PRO A 63 -4.99 18.28 -24.71
CA PRO A 63 -4.38 18.30 -23.39
C PRO A 63 -4.57 19.64 -22.69
N GLN A 64 -4.96 19.60 -21.42
CA GLN A 64 -5.09 20.77 -20.55
C GLN A 64 -3.72 21.13 -20.01
N PHE A 65 -2.89 21.65 -20.91
CA PHE A 65 -1.52 22.05 -20.69
C PHE A 65 -1.30 23.44 -21.29
N SER A 66 -0.58 24.29 -20.56
CA SER A 66 -0.20 25.64 -20.99
C SER A 66 1.26 25.89 -20.66
N PHE A 67 2.00 26.41 -21.62
CA PHE A 67 3.37 26.86 -21.43
C PHE A 67 3.51 28.29 -21.93
N LEU A 68 3.77 29.21 -21.00
CA LEU A 68 3.93 30.63 -21.28
C LEU A 68 5.38 31.03 -21.05
N MET A 69 6.03 31.57 -22.07
CA MET A 69 7.27 32.32 -21.91
C MET A 69 6.96 33.81 -21.91
N TYR A 70 7.56 34.56 -21.00
CA TYR A 70 7.42 36.00 -20.95
C TYR A 70 8.80 36.67 -20.85
N SER A 71 8.88 37.89 -21.37
CA SER A 71 10.00 38.79 -21.18
C SER A 71 9.47 40.12 -20.64
N SER A 72 10.16 40.69 -19.67
CA SER A 72 9.82 42.01 -19.13
C SER A 72 10.67 43.05 -19.87
N PRO A 73 10.07 44.04 -20.54
CA PRO A 73 10.84 45.17 -21.06
C PRO A 73 11.40 45.96 -19.87
N GLU A 74 12.72 46.14 -19.79
CA GLU A 74 13.33 47.01 -18.78
C GLU A 74 13.16 48.50 -19.14
N GLU A 75 13.08 49.34 -18.11
CA GLU A 75 13.21 50.79 -18.25
C GLU A 75 14.58 51.15 -18.82
N ARG A 76 14.58 52.04 -19.81
CA ARG A 76 15.76 52.46 -20.57
C ARG A 76 16.74 53.24 -19.68
N GLY A 77 17.78 52.58 -19.18
CA GLY A 77 18.99 53.24 -18.65
C GLY A 77 19.96 53.69 -19.76
N GLU A 78 20.79 54.69 -19.48
CA GLU A 78 21.65 55.40 -20.45
C GLU A 78 22.74 54.55 -21.13
N GLU A 79 23.03 53.33 -20.64
CA GLU A 79 24.14 52.49 -21.15
C GLU A 79 23.71 51.33 -22.08
N GLY A 80 22.44 51.31 -22.53
CA GLY A 80 21.95 50.32 -23.48
C GLY A 80 21.46 49.01 -22.83
N ILE A 81 20.70 48.22 -23.61
CA ILE A 81 19.98 47.03 -23.15
C ILE A 81 20.96 45.87 -22.99
N THR A 82 21.23 45.42 -21.76
CA THR A 82 22.17 44.31 -21.53
C THR A 82 21.51 43.00 -21.09
N THR A 83 20.28 42.98 -20.56
CA THR A 83 19.52 41.72 -20.35
C THR A 83 18.05 42.02 -20.02
N SER A 84 17.10 41.32 -20.64
CA SER A 84 15.66 41.43 -20.30
C SER A 84 15.29 40.32 -19.32
N PRO A 85 14.82 40.61 -18.08
CA PRO A 85 14.40 39.59 -17.14
C PRO A 85 13.11 38.93 -17.64
N GLY A 86 13.26 37.72 -18.17
CA GLY A 86 12.17 36.86 -18.61
C GLY A 86 11.96 35.63 -17.72
N GLY A 87 11.08 34.74 -18.13
CA GLY A 87 10.81 33.49 -17.42
C GLY A 87 9.80 32.63 -18.14
N GLY A 88 9.49 31.49 -17.54
CA GLY A 88 8.46 30.58 -18.04
C GLY A 88 7.48 30.18 -16.95
N VAL A 89 6.23 29.94 -17.32
CA VAL A 89 5.23 29.30 -16.48
C VAL A 89 4.67 28.09 -17.23
N ALA A 90 4.82 26.91 -16.65
CA ALA A 90 4.17 25.70 -17.14
C ALA A 90 3.00 25.35 -16.20
N HIS A 91 1.83 25.15 -16.77
CA HIS A 91 0.61 24.78 -16.05
C HIS A 91 -0.03 23.56 -16.71
N MET A 92 -0.44 22.58 -15.92
CA MET A 92 -1.13 21.40 -16.43
C MET A 92 -2.15 20.87 -15.44
N LEU A 93 -3.22 20.31 -15.98
CA LEU A 93 -4.17 19.52 -15.20
C LEU A 93 -3.83 18.05 -15.38
N VAL A 94 -3.60 17.36 -14.27
CA VAL A 94 -3.31 15.93 -14.25
C VAL A 94 -4.47 15.19 -13.60
N ALA A 95 -4.73 13.99 -14.08
CA ALA A 95 -5.77 13.11 -13.57
C ALA A 95 -5.25 11.67 -13.54
N TYR A 96 -5.94 10.83 -12.79
CA TYR A 96 -5.83 9.39 -12.91
C TYR A 96 -7.25 8.85 -13.10
N ASP A 97 -7.48 8.28 -14.26
CA ASP A 97 -8.70 7.56 -14.57
C ASP A 97 -8.39 6.49 -15.59
N VAL A 98 -9.31 5.54 -15.69
CA VAL A 98 -9.19 4.41 -16.57
C VAL A 98 -10.19 4.59 -17.71
N PRO A 99 -9.75 4.54 -18.98
CA PRO A 99 -10.65 4.61 -20.12
C PRO A 99 -11.73 3.53 -20.03
N GLN A 100 -12.99 3.89 -20.32
CA GLN A 100 -14.14 2.97 -20.24
C GLN A 100 -13.96 1.70 -21.09
N GLU A 101 -13.23 1.80 -22.19
CA GLU A 101 -12.90 0.64 -23.03
C GLU A 101 -12.01 -0.38 -22.30
N MET A 102 -11.07 0.10 -21.49
CA MET A 102 -10.21 -0.75 -20.67
C MET A 102 -11.04 -1.43 -19.57
N VAL A 103 -11.97 -0.71 -18.94
CA VAL A 103 -12.90 -1.29 -17.95
C VAL A 103 -13.77 -2.39 -18.58
N ARG A 104 -14.31 -2.18 -19.78
CA ARG A 104 -15.11 -3.20 -20.49
C ARG A 104 -14.30 -4.46 -20.83
N ARG A 105 -13.05 -4.26 -21.25
CA ARG A 105 -12.12 -5.36 -21.53
C ARG A 105 -11.79 -6.14 -20.25
N ALA A 106 -11.44 -5.43 -19.19
CA ALA A 106 -11.15 -5.99 -17.88
C ALA A 106 -12.35 -6.80 -17.35
N GLN A 107 -13.58 -6.26 -17.46
CA GLN A 107 -14.80 -6.98 -17.07
C GLN A 107 -14.94 -8.31 -17.83
N SER A 108 -14.74 -8.30 -19.14
CA SER A 108 -14.88 -9.48 -20.00
C SER A 108 -13.83 -10.55 -19.68
N GLU A 109 -12.59 -10.13 -19.42
CA GLU A 109 -11.50 -11.04 -19.05
C GLU A 109 -11.64 -11.57 -17.62
N LEU A 110 -12.05 -10.72 -16.69
CA LEU A 110 -12.30 -11.11 -15.30
C LEU A 110 -13.40 -12.15 -15.22
N GLN A 111 -14.50 -12.02 -15.98
CA GLN A 111 -15.56 -13.03 -16.03
C GLN A 111 -15.11 -14.38 -16.59
N ARG A 112 -14.13 -14.39 -17.50
CA ARG A 112 -13.54 -15.64 -18.01
C ARG A 112 -12.73 -16.36 -16.93
N GLN A 113 -12.05 -15.62 -16.06
CA GLN A 113 -11.24 -16.17 -14.97
C GLN A 113 -12.09 -16.50 -13.73
N LYS A 114 -13.10 -15.69 -13.44
CA LYS A 114 -13.98 -15.75 -12.27
C LYS A 114 -15.43 -15.63 -12.74
N PRO A 115 -16.10 -16.76 -13.04
CA PRO A 115 -17.50 -16.74 -13.48
C PRO A 115 -18.39 -16.00 -12.49
N GLY A 116 -19.18 -15.05 -12.97
CA GLY A 116 -20.06 -14.22 -12.13
C GLY A 116 -19.41 -12.97 -11.53
N ALA A 117 -18.13 -12.71 -11.79
CA ALA A 117 -17.46 -11.49 -11.34
C ALA A 117 -18.04 -10.23 -12.01
N VAL A 118 -18.18 -9.16 -11.22
CA VAL A 118 -18.69 -7.85 -11.64
C VAL A 118 -17.79 -6.75 -11.07
N LEU A 119 -17.19 -5.96 -11.95
CA LEU A 119 -16.49 -4.73 -11.60
C LEU A 119 -17.50 -3.67 -11.17
N LYS A 120 -17.38 -3.23 -9.92
CA LYS A 120 -18.24 -2.22 -9.28
C LYS A 120 -17.73 -0.80 -9.48
N GLY A 121 -16.46 -0.63 -9.83
CA GLY A 121 -15.85 0.68 -10.08
C GLY A 121 -14.38 0.73 -9.67
N PRO A 122 -13.79 1.93 -9.66
CA PRO A 122 -12.44 2.13 -9.17
C PRO A 122 -12.37 1.98 -7.65
N VAL A 123 -11.23 1.50 -7.17
CA VAL A 123 -10.86 1.61 -5.77
C VAL A 123 -10.61 3.10 -5.45
N GLY A 124 -11.19 3.57 -4.36
CA GLY A 124 -10.92 4.90 -3.81
C GLY A 124 -9.59 4.91 -3.05
N TYR A 125 -8.80 5.95 -3.26
CA TYR A 125 -7.60 6.15 -2.46
C TYR A 125 -7.98 6.81 -1.12
N THR A 126 -7.21 6.53 -0.07
CA THR A 126 -7.39 7.17 1.24
C THR A 126 -6.56 8.43 1.36
N ASP A 127 -5.39 8.44 0.72
CA ASP A 127 -4.48 9.57 0.67
C ASP A 127 -3.71 9.57 -0.65
N GLY A 128 -3.15 10.72 -1.01
CA GLY A 128 -2.35 10.82 -2.20
C GLY A 128 -1.59 12.13 -2.30
N THR A 129 -0.35 12.04 -2.77
CA THR A 129 0.46 13.20 -3.12
C THR A 129 0.93 13.08 -4.56
N PHE A 130 1.26 14.21 -5.17
CA PHE A 130 1.97 14.23 -6.43
C PHE A 130 3.21 15.10 -6.33
N SER A 131 4.24 14.74 -7.09
CA SER A 131 5.47 15.51 -7.22
C SER A 131 5.79 15.77 -8.68
N LEU A 132 6.23 17.00 -8.95
CA LEU A 132 6.67 17.44 -10.26
C LEU A 132 8.20 17.41 -10.31
N VAL A 133 8.75 16.70 -11.29
CA VAL A 133 10.18 16.47 -11.42
C VAL A 133 10.66 16.96 -12.78
N THR A 134 11.70 17.80 -12.78
CA THR A 134 12.41 18.24 -13.99
C THR A 134 13.90 18.45 -13.68
N ALA A 135 14.79 18.22 -14.65
CA ALA A 135 16.21 18.49 -14.50
C ALA A 135 16.61 19.92 -14.94
N VAL A 136 15.64 20.74 -15.33
CA VAL A 136 15.87 21.99 -16.09
C VAL A 136 15.99 23.25 -15.20
N THR A 137 15.91 23.11 -13.88
CA THR A 137 15.71 24.28 -12.99
C THR A 137 16.96 25.06 -12.56
N ASP A 138 18.19 24.56 -12.73
CA ASP A 138 19.37 25.23 -12.16
C ASP A 138 20.69 25.01 -12.93
N ARG A 139 21.54 26.05 -12.99
CA ARG A 139 22.91 25.99 -13.56
C ARG A 139 23.96 25.58 -12.52
N GLU A 140 23.73 25.81 -11.22
CA GLU A 140 24.69 25.50 -10.15
C GLU A 140 24.54 24.07 -9.61
N ALA A 141 23.35 23.46 -9.71
CA ALA A 141 23.06 22.15 -9.12
C ALA A 141 23.51 20.94 -9.97
N GLY A 142 24.10 21.15 -11.16
CA GLY A 142 24.35 20.08 -12.12
C GLY A 142 23.04 19.41 -12.61
N LEU A 143 23.16 18.36 -13.44
CA LEU A 143 22.05 17.60 -14.05
C LEU A 143 21.19 16.80 -13.04
N LEU A 144 21.08 17.26 -11.79
CA LEU A 144 20.30 16.60 -10.75
C LEU A 144 18.81 16.99 -10.88
N ARG A 145 17.95 15.99 -11.08
CA ARG A 145 16.48 16.15 -11.10
C ARG A 145 16.02 16.77 -9.78
N ARG A 146 15.32 17.90 -9.83
CA ARG A 146 14.79 18.57 -8.64
C ARG A 146 13.27 18.43 -8.60
N VAL A 147 12.74 18.18 -7.40
CA VAL A 147 11.29 18.27 -7.15
C VAL A 147 10.93 19.76 -7.12
N VAL A 148 10.12 20.19 -8.08
CA VAL A 148 9.77 21.60 -8.30
C VAL A 148 8.43 21.96 -7.67
N GLY A 149 7.62 20.96 -7.32
CA GLY A 149 6.38 21.15 -6.57
C GLY A 149 5.86 19.83 -6.00
N VAL A 150 5.25 19.91 -4.83
CA VAL A 150 4.52 18.82 -4.17
C VAL A 150 3.11 19.32 -3.88
N GLY A 151 2.10 18.49 -4.12
CA GLY A 151 0.72 18.83 -3.81
C GLY A 151 -0.11 17.60 -3.46
N ASN A 152 -1.33 17.83 -2.98
CA ASN A 152 -2.27 16.77 -2.67
C ASN A 152 -2.89 16.25 -3.98
N ALA A 153 -2.79 14.94 -4.21
CA ALA A 153 -3.47 14.30 -5.30
C ALA A 153 -4.96 14.13 -4.96
N PRO A 154 -5.87 14.18 -5.95
CA PRO A 154 -7.27 13.86 -5.69
C PRO A 154 -7.36 12.39 -5.25
N VAL A 155 -8.22 12.08 -4.27
CA VAL A 155 -8.39 10.70 -3.78
C VAL A 155 -9.47 9.90 -4.53
N MET A 156 -10.25 10.60 -5.37
CA MET A 156 -11.28 10.02 -6.22
C MET A 156 -10.86 10.06 -7.69
N SER A 157 -11.03 8.92 -8.38
CA SER A 157 -10.72 8.81 -9.82
C SER A 157 -11.54 9.78 -10.66
N GLY A 158 -10.93 10.35 -11.70
CA GLY A 158 -11.54 11.32 -12.61
C GLY A 158 -11.52 12.77 -12.11
N HIS A 159 -11.11 13.01 -10.86
CA HIS A 159 -10.80 14.36 -10.39
C HIS A 159 -9.45 14.82 -10.92
N ARG A 160 -9.30 16.14 -11.08
CA ARG A 160 -8.09 16.75 -11.65
C ARG A 160 -7.34 17.53 -10.57
N ALA A 161 -6.01 17.41 -10.58
CA ALA A 161 -5.13 18.30 -9.83
C ALA A 161 -4.45 19.29 -10.77
N ALA A 162 -4.35 20.54 -10.32
CA ALA A 162 -3.64 21.58 -11.02
C ALA A 162 -2.18 21.63 -10.57
N VAL A 163 -1.28 21.59 -11.54
CA VAL A 163 0.16 21.65 -11.32
C VAL A 163 0.71 22.86 -12.04
N SER A 164 1.48 23.69 -11.34
CA SER A 164 2.11 24.88 -11.89
C SER A 164 3.56 24.95 -11.46
N MET A 165 4.45 25.35 -12.38
CA MET A 165 5.84 25.64 -12.07
C MET A 165 6.28 26.95 -12.71
N HIS A 166 7.06 27.70 -11.94
CA HIS A 166 7.78 28.88 -12.40
C HIS A 166 9.20 28.47 -12.79
N LEU A 167 9.64 28.94 -13.96
CA LEU A 167 10.92 28.60 -14.55
C LEU A 167 11.74 29.86 -14.77
N THR A 168 13.04 29.74 -14.56
CA THR A 168 14.02 30.75 -14.97
C THR A 168 14.01 30.90 -16.50
N PRO A 169 14.52 32.01 -17.08
CA PRO A 169 14.60 32.15 -18.53
C PRO A 169 15.33 30.99 -19.22
N ALA A 170 16.46 30.56 -18.65
CA ALA A 170 17.22 29.42 -19.17
C ALA A 170 16.44 28.11 -19.06
N GLY A 171 15.76 27.87 -17.93
CA GLY A 171 14.95 26.69 -17.72
C GLY A 171 13.73 26.64 -18.65
N ALA A 172 13.09 27.78 -18.90
CA ALA A 172 11.98 27.88 -19.83
C ALA A 172 12.40 27.51 -21.27
N MET A 173 13.56 28.01 -21.73
CA MET A 173 14.07 27.67 -23.07
C MET A 173 14.45 26.19 -23.20
N LEU A 174 15.11 25.62 -22.19
CA LEU A 174 15.48 24.21 -22.18
C LEU A 174 14.25 23.30 -22.17
N LEU A 175 13.26 23.62 -21.34
CA LEU A 175 12.01 22.86 -21.29
C LEU A 175 11.25 22.96 -22.62
N TRP A 176 11.18 24.16 -23.21
CA TRP A 176 10.57 24.38 -24.52
C TRP A 176 11.21 23.52 -25.61
N GLU A 177 12.54 23.47 -25.65
CA GLU A 177 13.27 22.64 -26.61
C GLU A 177 13.04 21.15 -26.34
N SER A 178 12.88 20.73 -25.08
CA SER A 178 12.54 19.33 -24.75
C SER A 178 11.18 18.89 -25.30
N PHE A 179 10.20 19.80 -25.42
CA PHE A 179 8.89 19.48 -26.01
C PHE A 179 8.97 19.15 -27.51
N ARG A 180 10.07 19.50 -28.18
CA ARG A 180 10.34 19.12 -29.57
C ARG A 180 10.94 17.72 -29.70
N GLN A 181 11.38 17.15 -28.58
CA GLN A 181 11.89 15.80 -28.51
C GLN A 181 10.76 14.81 -28.23
N ARG A 182 11.03 13.51 -28.39
CA ARG A 182 10.06 12.45 -28.09
C ARG A 182 9.73 12.32 -26.61
N THR A 183 10.64 12.77 -25.74
CA THR A 183 10.52 12.62 -24.28
C THR A 183 10.82 13.97 -23.62
N PRO A 184 9.79 14.80 -23.37
CA PRO A 184 9.97 16.06 -22.65
C PRO A 184 10.54 15.83 -21.24
N ASP A 185 11.34 16.77 -20.76
CA ASP A 185 12.00 16.67 -19.44
C ASP A 185 11.09 17.20 -18.31
N VAL A 186 9.90 16.60 -18.22
CA VAL A 186 8.91 16.83 -17.17
C VAL A 186 8.23 15.51 -16.85
N SER A 187 8.26 15.16 -15.57
CA SER A 187 7.52 14.01 -15.04
C SER A 187 6.63 14.45 -13.89
N VAL A 188 5.44 13.86 -13.83
CA VAL A 188 4.56 13.94 -12.66
C VAL A 188 4.52 12.56 -12.05
N ASN A 189 4.94 12.45 -10.79
CA ASN A 189 4.86 11.22 -10.03
C ASN A 189 3.69 11.30 -9.05
N PHE A 190 2.91 10.24 -8.96
CA PHE A 190 1.82 10.11 -7.99
C PHE A 190 2.20 9.06 -6.96
N GLU A 191 2.01 9.40 -5.70
CA GLU A 191 2.14 8.48 -4.58
C GLU A 191 0.77 8.38 -3.93
N MET A 192 0.08 7.25 -4.12
CA MET A 192 -1.30 7.05 -3.72
C MET A 192 -1.39 5.92 -2.70
N THR A 193 -2.17 6.14 -1.64
CA THR A 193 -2.39 5.16 -0.57
C THR A 193 -3.78 4.57 -0.68
N VAL A 194 -3.87 3.24 -0.56
CA VAL A 194 -5.12 2.48 -0.64
C VAL A 194 -5.26 1.58 0.58
N SER A 195 -6.46 1.50 1.15
CA SER A 195 -6.78 0.62 2.26
C SER A 195 -7.54 -0.63 1.79
N GLY A 196 -7.40 -1.71 2.55
CA GLY A 196 -7.97 -3.00 2.25
C GLY A 196 -7.47 -4.06 3.21
N TYR A 197 -8.04 -5.25 3.10
CA TYR A 197 -7.77 -6.39 3.95
C TYR A 197 -6.75 -7.32 3.31
N ARG A 198 -6.08 -8.07 4.18
CA ARG A 198 -5.35 -9.28 3.82
C ARG A 198 -6.04 -10.47 4.45
N ASN A 199 -5.92 -11.63 3.81
CA ASN A 199 -6.37 -12.87 4.42
C ASN A 199 -5.58 -13.10 5.72
N PRO A 200 -6.24 -13.53 6.80
CA PRO A 200 -5.53 -13.85 8.04
C PRO A 200 -4.56 -15.00 7.77
N VAL A 201 -3.34 -14.85 8.27
CA VAL A 201 -2.35 -15.93 8.27
C VAL A 201 -2.55 -16.75 9.53
N GLU A 202 -2.83 -18.04 9.37
CA GLU A 202 -2.86 -18.98 10.49
C GLU A 202 -1.54 -19.76 10.54
N ALA A 203 -1.00 -19.94 11.74
CA ALA A 203 0.13 -20.83 11.99
C ALA A 203 -0.18 -21.71 13.21
N GLU A 204 0.12 -23.00 13.10
CA GLU A 204 0.04 -23.94 14.20
C GLU A 204 1.46 -24.23 14.71
N MET A 205 1.71 -23.92 15.98
CA MET A 205 2.98 -24.21 16.63
C MET A 205 2.81 -25.37 17.62
N THR A 206 3.63 -26.41 17.45
CA THR A 206 3.64 -27.59 18.31
C THR A 206 4.92 -27.65 19.12
N PHE A 207 4.77 -27.78 20.44
CA PHE A 207 5.87 -27.91 21.39
C PHE A 207 5.96 -29.33 21.94
N ASP A 208 7.10 -29.97 21.74
CA ASP A 208 7.46 -31.22 22.42
C ASP A 208 8.26 -30.89 23.69
N TYR A 209 7.54 -30.73 24.80
CA TYR A 209 8.12 -30.32 26.09
C TYR A 209 9.21 -31.27 26.61
N GLU A 210 9.15 -32.56 26.28
CA GLU A 210 10.19 -33.52 26.68
C GLU A 210 11.51 -33.25 25.96
N ARG A 211 11.44 -32.96 24.65
CA ARG A 211 12.62 -32.60 23.86
C ARG A 211 13.14 -31.21 24.21
N ILE A 212 12.25 -30.25 24.50
CA ILE A 212 12.61 -28.92 24.95
C ILE A 212 13.41 -29.02 26.26
N ALA A 213 12.90 -29.71 27.27
CA ALA A 213 13.59 -29.88 28.55
C ALA A 213 14.96 -30.53 28.38
N ARG A 214 15.05 -31.59 27.55
CA ARG A 214 16.32 -32.26 27.26
C ARG A 214 17.32 -31.33 26.54
N THR A 215 16.85 -30.50 25.62
CA THR A 215 17.70 -29.56 24.88
C THR A 215 18.24 -28.48 25.81
N ILE A 216 17.38 -27.94 26.71
CA ILE A 216 17.79 -26.97 27.73
C ILE A 216 18.86 -27.58 28.65
N GLU A 217 18.66 -28.81 29.13
CA GLU A 217 19.61 -29.50 30.01
C GLU A 217 20.98 -29.73 29.34
N ILE A 218 21.00 -30.01 28.04
CA ILE A 218 22.24 -30.24 27.26
C ILE A 218 22.98 -28.93 27.00
N GLU A 219 22.26 -27.86 26.66
CA GLU A 219 22.84 -26.61 26.18
C GLU A 219 23.18 -25.63 27.30
N ALA A 220 22.40 -25.57 28.37
CA ALA A 220 22.59 -24.58 29.44
C ALA A 220 23.70 -24.95 30.45
N GLY A 221 24.05 -26.23 30.56
CA GLY A 221 24.91 -26.68 31.66
C GLY A 221 24.30 -26.36 33.05
N ILE A 222 25.00 -26.72 34.13
CA ILE A 222 24.46 -26.70 35.51
C ILE A 222 24.18 -25.28 36.05
N GLU A 223 24.64 -24.21 35.39
CA GLU A 223 24.46 -22.83 35.84
C GLU A 223 23.41 -22.06 35.01
N ALA A 224 22.19 -22.01 35.53
CA ALA A 224 21.02 -21.34 34.94
C ALA A 224 21.12 -19.81 35.01
N ARG A 225 21.94 -19.19 34.14
CA ARG A 225 21.88 -17.74 33.88
C ARG A 225 21.67 -17.51 32.38
N TYR A 226 20.42 -17.26 32.01
CA TYR A 226 20.03 -16.91 30.65
C TYR A 226 20.55 -15.53 30.29
N ILE A 227 21.42 -15.43 29.28
CA ILE A 227 21.70 -14.18 28.57
C ILE A 227 20.80 -14.17 27.35
N GLU A 228 20.18 -13.02 27.03
CA GLU A 228 19.20 -12.88 25.94
C GLU A 228 19.72 -13.39 24.58
N ALA A 229 21.04 -13.32 24.36
CA ALA A 229 21.73 -13.83 23.17
C ALA A 229 21.76 -15.37 23.08
N ASP A 230 21.70 -16.10 24.20
CA ASP A 230 21.72 -17.57 24.23
C ASP A 230 20.33 -18.16 23.94
N VAL A 231 19.26 -17.40 24.22
CA VAL A 231 17.86 -17.83 24.05
C VAL A 231 17.51 -18.01 22.57
N ASP A 232 17.96 -17.11 21.70
CA ASP A 232 17.65 -17.17 20.27
C ASP A 232 18.38 -18.35 19.60
N VAL A 233 19.64 -18.61 20.00
CA VAL A 233 20.42 -19.77 19.54
C VAL A 233 19.76 -21.07 19.99
N MET A 234 19.28 -21.11 21.23
CA MET A 234 18.61 -22.28 21.80
C MET A 234 17.26 -22.57 21.13
N LEU A 235 16.46 -21.52 20.86
CA LEU A 235 15.21 -21.63 20.11
C LEU A 235 15.46 -22.12 18.67
N GLY A 236 16.52 -21.63 18.01
CA GLY A 236 16.94 -22.13 16.69
C GLY A 236 17.21 -23.64 16.71
N LYS A 237 17.97 -24.13 17.69
CA LYS A 237 18.24 -25.57 17.86
C LYS A 237 16.98 -26.39 18.15
N MET A 238 16.02 -25.82 18.87
CA MET A 238 14.73 -26.46 19.14
C MET A 238 13.85 -26.57 17.89
N VAL A 239 13.96 -25.63 16.96
CA VAL A 239 13.33 -25.77 15.63
C VAL A 239 14.05 -26.87 14.83
N ASP A 240 15.38 -26.83 14.78
CA ASP A 240 16.19 -27.77 14.00
C ASP A 240 16.01 -29.23 14.43
N ASN A 241 15.90 -29.47 15.75
CA ASN A 241 15.70 -30.82 16.29
C ASN A 241 14.21 -31.24 16.34
N GLY A 242 13.31 -30.37 15.86
CA GLY A 242 11.86 -30.59 15.80
C GLY A 242 11.17 -30.60 17.16
N ALA A 243 11.79 -30.05 18.21
CA ALA A 243 11.16 -29.81 19.51
C ALA A 243 10.13 -28.68 19.44
N ILE A 244 10.35 -27.70 18.56
CA ILE A 244 9.37 -26.71 18.14
C ILE A 244 9.09 -26.94 16.66
N LYS A 245 7.82 -27.20 16.32
CA LYS A 245 7.38 -27.28 14.93
C LYS A 245 6.42 -26.15 14.63
N ILE A 246 6.66 -25.42 13.56
CA ILE A 246 5.80 -24.34 13.08
C ILE A 246 5.23 -24.82 11.74
N GLU A 247 3.91 -24.99 11.67
CA GLU A 247 3.20 -25.36 10.46
C GLU A 247 2.31 -24.19 10.04
N LEU A 248 2.51 -23.68 8.84
CA LEU A 248 1.70 -22.59 8.30
C LEU A 248 0.42 -23.11 7.65
N LYS A 249 -0.70 -22.52 8.03
CA LYS A 249 -2.02 -22.74 7.43
C LYS A 249 -2.42 -21.48 6.68
N GLY A 250 -2.24 -21.52 5.35
CA GLY A 250 -2.85 -20.53 4.45
C GLY A 250 -2.04 -19.27 4.15
N ALA A 251 -0.79 -19.10 4.60
CA ALA A 251 0.05 -18.01 4.10
C ALA A 251 0.78 -18.37 2.79
N PRO A 252 1.04 -17.39 1.92
CA PRO A 252 1.97 -17.53 0.80
C PRO A 252 3.39 -17.85 1.32
N PRO A 253 4.21 -18.61 0.55
CA PRO A 253 5.60 -18.93 0.92
C PRO A 253 6.47 -17.70 1.23
N GLU A 254 6.10 -16.55 0.64
CA GLU A 254 6.80 -15.26 0.74
C GLU A 254 6.78 -14.69 2.16
N GLN A 255 5.77 -15.03 2.96
CA GLN A 255 5.58 -14.53 4.33
C GLN A 255 6.13 -15.52 5.38
N TRP A 256 6.72 -16.63 4.95
CA TRP A 256 7.20 -17.70 5.84
C TRP A 256 8.22 -17.20 6.86
N GLU A 257 9.19 -16.38 6.43
CA GLU A 257 10.27 -15.89 7.31
C GLU A 257 9.73 -14.96 8.41
N GLU A 258 8.84 -14.03 8.06
CA GLU A 258 8.21 -13.12 9.01
C GLU A 258 7.34 -13.87 10.03
N VAL A 259 6.53 -14.84 9.56
CA VAL A 259 5.68 -15.66 10.44
C VAL A 259 6.52 -16.56 11.34
N GLN A 260 7.61 -17.13 10.84
CA GLN A 260 8.53 -17.93 11.65
C GLN A 260 9.18 -17.07 12.74
N LYS A 261 9.64 -15.86 12.40
CA LYS A 261 10.23 -14.94 13.38
C LYS A 261 9.24 -14.56 14.47
N LEU A 262 8.01 -14.20 14.11
CA LEU A 262 6.97 -13.84 15.05
C LEU A 262 6.55 -15.05 15.93
N GLY A 263 6.45 -16.23 15.33
CA GLY A 263 6.20 -17.47 16.07
C GLY A 263 7.28 -17.78 17.10
N LEU A 264 8.55 -17.52 16.76
CA LEU A 264 9.69 -17.67 17.68
C LEU A 264 9.69 -16.61 18.79
N GLU A 265 9.33 -15.37 18.49
CA GLU A 265 9.15 -14.32 19.51
C GLU A 265 8.04 -14.71 20.50
N LEU A 266 6.91 -15.23 20.01
CA LEU A 266 5.83 -15.74 20.86
C LEU A 266 6.26 -16.96 21.69
N ALA A 267 7.02 -17.88 21.09
CA ALA A 267 7.60 -19.02 21.79
C ALA A 267 8.57 -18.57 22.89
N LYS A 268 9.39 -17.53 22.61
CA LYS A 268 10.31 -16.92 23.57
C LYS A 268 9.55 -16.37 24.79
N HIS A 269 8.52 -15.56 24.55
CA HIS A 269 7.67 -15.03 25.62
C HIS A 269 7.01 -16.17 26.42
N HIS A 270 6.44 -17.18 25.76
CA HIS A 270 5.73 -18.25 26.44
C HIS A 270 6.63 -19.23 27.22
N LEU A 271 7.82 -19.55 26.69
CA LEU A 271 8.74 -20.51 27.30
C LEU A 271 9.71 -19.86 28.30
N PHE A 272 9.93 -18.54 28.24
CA PHE A 272 10.96 -17.88 29.04
C PHE A 272 10.46 -16.65 29.81
N GLU A 273 9.42 -15.95 29.36
CA GLU A 273 8.88 -14.76 30.05
C GLU A 273 7.67 -15.08 30.95
N ASP A 274 6.71 -15.90 30.50
CA ASP A 274 5.65 -16.47 31.37
C ASP A 274 6.25 -17.35 32.49
N LEU A 275 7.45 -17.87 32.27
CA LEU A 275 8.25 -18.68 33.20
C LEU A 275 9.20 -17.83 34.03
N GLY A 276 8.93 -16.52 34.16
CA GLY A 276 9.70 -15.56 34.96
C GLY A 276 10.28 -16.19 36.23
N ALA A 277 11.60 -16.45 36.19
CA ALA A 277 12.38 -17.01 37.30
C ALA A 277 11.93 -18.40 37.83
N ALA A 278 11.41 -19.31 36.99
CA ALA A 278 11.08 -20.66 37.40
C ALA A 278 12.33 -21.59 37.37
N PRO A 279 12.72 -22.21 38.51
CA PRO A 279 13.75 -23.26 38.53
C PRO A 279 13.32 -24.46 37.66
N LEU A 280 14.27 -25.17 37.06
CA LEU A 280 14.09 -26.39 36.24
C LEU A 280 13.12 -27.42 36.85
N ASP A 281 12.94 -27.41 38.16
CA ASP A 281 12.01 -28.27 38.89
C ASP A 281 10.53 -27.99 38.55
N GLN A 282 10.14 -26.74 38.28
CA GLN A 282 8.77 -26.39 37.89
C GLN A 282 8.43 -26.86 36.48
N LEU A 283 9.41 -26.88 35.56
CA LEU A 283 9.25 -27.46 34.21
C LEU A 283 9.07 -28.99 34.28
N ARG A 284 9.78 -29.66 35.19
CA ARG A 284 9.62 -31.10 35.47
C ARG A 284 8.26 -31.44 36.11
N GLU A 285 7.70 -30.53 36.90
CA GLU A 285 6.40 -30.71 37.56
C GLU A 285 5.23 -30.40 36.60
N ALA A 286 5.39 -29.43 35.70
CA ALA A 286 4.45 -29.16 34.61
C ALA A 286 4.37 -30.32 33.61
N THR A 287 5.51 -30.94 33.27
CA THR A 287 5.55 -32.13 32.39
C THR A 287 5.02 -33.40 33.06
N ARG A 288 5.15 -33.55 34.39
CA ARG A 288 4.53 -34.67 35.12
C ARG A 288 3.03 -34.53 35.34
N SER A 289 2.48 -33.32 35.34
CA SER A 289 1.08 -33.08 35.77
C SER A 289 0.05 -32.98 34.65
N ARG A 290 0.43 -32.93 33.36
CA ARG A 290 -0.56 -32.88 32.27
C ARG A 290 -0.06 -33.55 30.99
N GLY A 291 -0.50 -34.78 30.77
CA GLY A 291 -0.60 -35.35 29.43
C GLY A 291 -1.75 -34.68 28.66
N THR A 292 -1.54 -33.46 28.17
CA THR A 292 -2.49 -32.80 27.26
C THR A 292 -1.77 -31.83 26.35
N THR A 293 -1.79 -32.11 25.04
CA THR A 293 -1.64 -31.13 23.97
C THR A 293 -2.52 -29.93 24.29
N ARG A 294 -1.91 -28.78 24.64
CA ARG A 294 -2.64 -27.55 24.90
C ARG A 294 -2.64 -26.74 23.61
N ARG A 295 -3.78 -26.69 22.91
CA ARG A 295 -4.00 -25.75 21.81
C ARG A 295 -4.28 -24.38 22.41
N SER A 296 -3.37 -23.44 22.24
CA SER A 296 -3.63 -22.02 22.43
C SER A 296 -3.96 -21.41 21.07
N ALA A 297 -5.21 -21.01 20.87
CA ALA A 297 -5.56 -20.08 19.80
C ALA A 297 -5.23 -18.68 20.31
N VAL A 298 -4.27 -18.01 19.67
CA VAL A 298 -4.05 -16.58 19.89
C VAL A 298 -4.92 -15.87 18.86
N GLU A 299 -6.04 -15.30 19.32
CA GLU A 299 -6.83 -14.39 18.48
C GLU A 299 -6.06 -13.10 18.30
N TRP A 300 -5.86 -12.72 17.03
CA TRP A 300 -5.23 -11.47 16.66
C TRP A 300 -6.13 -10.29 17.06
N PRO A 301 -5.59 -9.21 17.67
CA PRO A 301 -6.33 -7.97 17.77
C PRO A 301 -6.52 -7.40 16.36
N LEU A 302 -7.77 -7.06 16.03
CA LEU A 302 -8.12 -6.30 14.83
C LEU A 302 -7.44 -4.93 14.92
N GLY A 303 -6.41 -4.72 14.11
CA GLY A 303 -5.75 -3.43 13.88
C GLY A 303 -6.04 -2.95 12.47
#